data_AF-A0A3C0HGY3-F1
#
_entry.id   AF-A0A3C0HGY3-F1
#
_cell.length_a   1.000
_cell.length_b   1.000
_cell.length_c   1.000
_cell.angle_alpha   90.00
_cell.angle_beta   90.00
_cell.angle_gamma   90.00
#
_symmetry.space_group_name_H-M   'P 1'
#
loop_
_entity.id
_entity.type
_entity.pdbx_description
1 polymer ?
#
loop_
_entity_poly.entity_id
_entity_poly.type
_entity_poly.pdbx_seq_one_letter_code
_entity_poly.pdbx_strand_id
1 'polypeptide(L)'
;MSQHSQAKRAARKKREKKAANAAASRRTGTPFVAHAQLVDDAGALVAAGGLHGEEWVMVVAGRALDGIDSPGLLIAMLKHTAARCESEGRATTLRLSPLLEQAAAAEAAEGGHTLEAWLALLETERAEHAEKKRAASAAAVPDPKLH
;
A
#
# COMPACT_ATOMS: atom_id res chain seq x y z
N MET A 1 23.29 19.08 -18.79
CA MET A 1 22.15 19.40 -17.88
C MET A 1 21.68 18.10 -17.24
N SER A 2 21.82 17.94 -15.91
CA SER A 2 21.68 16.64 -15.23
C SER A 2 20.21 16.24 -15.01
N GLN A 3 19.83 15.07 -15.53
CA GLN A 3 18.51 14.43 -15.40
C GLN A 3 18.10 14.19 -13.92
N HIS A 4 19.08 14.04 -13.02
CA HIS A 4 18.86 13.84 -11.59
C HIS A 4 18.22 15.05 -10.88
N SER A 5 18.44 16.28 -11.40
CA SER A 5 17.86 17.49 -10.83
C SER A 5 16.36 17.64 -11.16
N GLN A 6 15.93 17.11 -12.31
CA GLN A 6 14.53 17.12 -12.71
C GLN A 6 13.73 16.05 -11.96
N ALA A 7 14.30 14.85 -11.80
CA ALA A 7 13.68 13.77 -11.03
C ALA A 7 13.43 14.15 -9.55
N LYS A 8 14.42 14.78 -8.89
CA LYS A 8 14.24 15.26 -7.49
C LYS A 8 13.16 16.34 -7.37
N ARG A 9 13.08 17.28 -8.32
CA ARG A 9 12.06 18.33 -8.32
C ARG A 9 10.67 17.79 -8.63
N ALA A 10 10.55 16.83 -9.55
CA ALA A 10 9.28 16.16 -9.87
C ALA A 10 8.76 15.35 -8.67
N ALA A 11 9.64 14.59 -8.01
CA ALA A 11 9.29 13.84 -6.79
C ALA A 11 8.84 14.77 -5.65
N ARG A 12 9.53 15.91 -5.46
CA ARG A 12 9.13 16.93 -4.47
C ARG A 12 7.75 17.52 -4.79
N LYS A 13 7.51 17.91 -6.05
CA LYS A 13 6.23 18.50 -6.48
C LYS A 13 5.07 17.50 -6.37
N LYS A 14 5.31 16.21 -6.63
CA LYS A 14 4.32 15.12 -6.43
C LYS A 14 3.99 14.96 -4.94
N ARG A 15 5.00 14.95 -4.06
CA ARG A 15 4.82 14.86 -2.61
C ARG A 15 4.10 16.07 -2.00
N GLU A 16 4.39 17.28 -2.47
CA GLU A 16 3.72 18.50 -1.98
C GLU A 16 2.23 18.54 -2.37
N LYS A 17 1.90 18.16 -3.61
CA LYS A 17 0.50 18.01 -4.04
C LYS A 17 -0.24 16.93 -3.24
N LYS A 18 0.41 15.79 -2.98
CA LYS A 18 -0.11 14.70 -2.14
C LYS A 18 -0.42 15.20 -0.72
N ALA A 19 0.52 15.86 -0.06
CA ALA A 19 0.32 16.39 1.28
C ALA A 19 -0.83 17.42 1.33
N ALA A 20 -0.96 18.26 0.29
CA ALA A 20 -2.06 19.21 0.18
C ALA A 20 -3.42 18.52 -0.01
N ASN A 21 -3.50 17.48 -0.86
CA ASN A 21 -4.72 16.70 -1.07
C ASN A 21 -5.11 15.87 0.15
N ALA A 22 -4.17 15.17 0.79
CA ALA A 22 -4.41 14.47 2.06
C ALA A 22 -5.00 15.40 3.12
N ALA A 23 -4.43 16.61 3.25
CA ALA A 23 -4.90 17.62 4.19
C ALA A 23 -6.27 18.18 3.77
N ALA A 24 -6.55 18.32 2.48
CA ALA A 24 -7.85 18.75 1.98
C ALA A 24 -8.93 17.69 2.27
N SER A 25 -8.72 16.43 1.90
CA SER A 25 -9.66 15.32 2.14
C SER A 25 -10.01 15.15 3.61
N ARG A 26 -9.02 15.27 4.52
CA ARG A 26 -9.26 15.24 5.97
C ARG A 26 -10.09 16.42 6.47
N ARG A 27 -10.02 17.59 5.83
CA ARG A 27 -10.81 18.77 6.18
C ARG A 27 -12.21 18.75 5.59
N THR A 28 -12.39 18.15 4.42
CA THR A 28 -13.67 18.12 3.70
C THR A 28 -14.57 16.94 4.08
N GLY A 29 -14.06 15.99 4.88
CA GLY A 29 -14.83 14.80 5.29
C GLY A 29 -15.12 13.85 4.13
N THR A 30 -14.22 13.80 3.14
CA THR A 30 -14.39 12.94 1.97
C THR A 30 -14.53 11.48 2.40
N PRO A 31 -15.56 10.74 1.97
CA PRO A 31 -15.77 9.37 2.43
C PRO A 31 -14.73 8.41 1.85
N PHE A 32 -14.43 7.36 2.59
CA PHE A 32 -13.67 6.21 2.09
C PHE A 32 -14.57 5.36 1.17
N VAL A 33 -14.07 5.06 -0.03
CA VAL A 33 -14.74 4.20 -1.00
C VAL A 33 -13.95 2.91 -1.15
N ALA A 34 -14.50 1.80 -0.68
CA ALA A 34 -13.86 0.50 -0.72
C ALA A 34 -13.83 -0.06 -2.15
N HIS A 35 -12.63 -0.39 -2.63
CA HIS A 35 -12.37 -1.00 -3.93
C HIS A 35 -11.76 -2.39 -3.84
N ALA A 36 -11.43 -2.85 -2.63
CA ALA A 36 -11.04 -4.19 -2.32
C ALA A 36 -11.44 -4.56 -0.88
N GLN A 37 -11.77 -5.83 -0.67
CA GLN A 37 -12.12 -6.36 0.65
C GLN A 37 -11.50 -7.75 0.80
N LEU A 38 -10.84 -7.96 1.94
CA LEU A 38 -10.34 -9.25 2.40
C LEU A 38 -11.20 -9.68 3.58
N VAL A 39 -11.91 -10.79 3.43
CA VAL A 39 -12.78 -11.34 4.49
C VAL A 39 -12.28 -12.72 4.90
N ASP A 40 -12.53 -13.11 6.15
CA ASP A 40 -12.31 -14.48 6.61
C ASP A 40 -13.46 -15.42 6.24
N ASP A 41 -13.38 -16.67 6.69
CA ASP A 41 -14.38 -17.72 6.48
C ASP A 41 -15.74 -17.40 7.14
N ALA A 42 -15.73 -16.67 8.26
CA ALA A 42 -16.91 -16.16 8.92
C ALA A 42 -17.51 -14.92 8.22
N GLY A 43 -16.84 -14.40 7.18
CA GLY A 43 -17.23 -13.20 6.45
C GLY A 43 -16.87 -11.90 7.17
N ALA A 44 -16.07 -11.95 8.24
CA ALA A 44 -15.58 -10.77 8.93
C ALA A 44 -14.48 -10.08 8.13
N LEU A 45 -14.49 -8.74 8.12
CA LEU A 45 -13.53 -7.94 7.38
C LEU A 45 -12.15 -7.96 8.07
N VAL A 46 -11.16 -8.53 7.40
CA VAL A 46 -9.76 -8.56 7.84
C VAL A 46 -9.04 -7.29 7.40
N ALA A 47 -9.20 -6.94 6.12
CA ALA A 47 -8.61 -5.75 5.51
C ALA A 47 -9.47 -5.20 4.38
N ALA A 48 -9.37 -3.90 4.11
CA ALA A 48 -9.98 -3.24 2.96
C ALA A 48 -8.98 -2.34 2.26
N GLY A 49 -9.11 -2.18 0.95
CA GLY A 49 -8.35 -1.21 0.15
C GLY A 49 -9.30 -0.30 -0.60
N GLY A 50 -9.00 0.99 -0.71
CA GLY A 50 -9.92 1.93 -1.33
C GLY A 50 -9.35 3.32 -1.52
N LEU A 51 -10.20 4.21 -2.00
CA LEU A 51 -9.88 5.62 -2.20
C LEU A 51 -10.41 6.45 -1.04
N HIS A 52 -9.60 7.38 -0.57
CA HIS A 52 -10.02 8.46 0.31
C HIS A 52 -9.65 9.80 -0.35
N GLY A 53 -10.61 10.38 -1.08
CA GLY A 53 -10.32 11.42 -2.07
C GLY A 53 -9.54 10.82 -3.24
N GLU A 54 -8.31 11.30 -3.46
CA GLU A 54 -7.42 10.82 -4.53
C GLU A 54 -6.32 9.87 -4.03
N GLU A 55 -6.32 9.53 -2.75
CA GLU A 55 -5.28 8.71 -2.14
C GLU A 55 -5.74 7.26 -1.99
N TRP A 56 -4.89 6.31 -2.38
CA TRP A 56 -5.11 4.91 -2.04
C TRP A 56 -4.79 4.70 -0.56
N VAL A 57 -5.73 4.09 0.13
CA VAL A 57 -5.66 3.78 1.55
C VAL A 57 -5.97 2.30 1.75
N MET A 58 -5.19 1.65 2.62
CA MET A 58 -5.50 0.31 3.11
C MET A 58 -5.92 0.38 4.57
N VAL A 59 -6.99 -0.30 4.96
CA VAL A 59 -7.41 -0.43 6.35
C VAL A 59 -7.22 -1.88 6.77
N VAL A 60 -6.50 -2.12 7.86
CA VAL A 60 -6.30 -3.46 8.43
C VAL A 60 -6.65 -3.40 9.91
N ALA A 61 -7.54 -4.27 10.37
CA ALA A 61 -7.98 -4.30 11.78
C ALA A 61 -8.36 -2.90 12.34
N GLY A 62 -9.08 -2.11 11.54
CA GLY A 62 -9.50 -0.75 11.91
C GLY A 62 -8.41 0.34 11.84
N ARG A 63 -7.17 -0.01 11.47
CA ARG A 63 -6.08 0.94 11.30
C ARG A 63 -5.85 1.27 9.83
N ALA A 64 -5.97 2.55 9.49
CA ALA A 64 -5.63 3.05 8.16
C ALA A 64 -4.11 3.11 7.96
N LEU A 65 -3.68 2.67 6.80
CA LEU A 65 -2.35 2.77 6.22
C LEU A 65 -2.49 3.69 5.01
N ASP A 66 -2.17 4.96 5.24
CA ASP A 66 -2.24 6.01 4.24
C ASP A 66 -0.96 6.05 3.39
N GLY A 67 -1.03 6.82 2.31
CA GLY A 67 0.13 7.16 1.50
C GLY A 67 0.60 6.06 0.57
N ILE A 68 -0.27 5.11 0.24
CA ILE A 68 -0.05 4.13 -0.82
C ILE A 68 -0.19 4.86 -2.15
N ASP A 69 0.90 4.94 -2.91
CA ASP A 69 0.97 5.75 -4.13
C ASP A 69 0.71 4.96 -5.42
N SER A 70 0.34 3.68 -5.27
CA SER A 70 0.27 2.71 -6.35
C SER A 70 -0.91 1.74 -6.12
N PRO A 71 -1.86 1.65 -7.07
CA PRO A 71 -2.92 0.64 -7.01
C PRO A 71 -2.34 -0.78 -7.05
N GLY A 72 -1.27 -1.02 -7.82
CA GLY A 72 -0.55 -2.30 -7.81
C GLY A 72 0.00 -2.65 -6.42
N LEU A 73 0.60 -1.67 -5.73
CA LEU A 73 1.14 -1.88 -4.38
C LEU A 73 0.03 -2.18 -3.37
N LEU A 74 -1.12 -1.51 -3.47
CA LEU A 74 -2.29 -1.81 -2.65
C LEU A 74 -2.72 -3.28 -2.81
N ILE A 75 -2.83 -3.75 -4.06
CA ILE A 75 -3.18 -5.16 -4.34
C ILE A 75 -2.12 -6.11 -3.78
N ALA A 76 -0.83 -5.81 -3.98
CA ALA A 76 0.27 -6.64 -3.46
C ALA A 76 0.21 -6.76 -1.93
N MET A 77 -0.02 -5.66 -1.22
CA MET A 77 -0.17 -5.66 0.24
C MET A 77 -1.39 -6.46 0.72
N LEU A 78 -2.52 -6.38 0.01
CA LEU A 78 -3.71 -7.18 0.34
C LEU A 78 -3.48 -8.68 0.11
N LYS A 79 -2.83 -9.05 -1.01
CA LYS A 79 -2.44 -10.45 -1.29
C LYS A 79 -1.46 -10.96 -0.23
N HIS A 80 -0.49 -10.15 0.17
CA HIS A 80 0.43 -10.49 1.26
C HIS A 80 -0.33 -10.74 2.58
N THR A 81 -1.30 -9.88 2.90
CA THR A 81 -2.12 -10.03 4.10
C THR A 81 -2.94 -11.32 4.05
N ALA A 82 -3.53 -11.66 2.91
CA ALA A 82 -4.24 -12.93 2.69
C ALA A 82 -3.31 -14.14 2.91
N ALA A 83 -2.15 -14.16 2.25
CA ALA A 83 -1.17 -15.24 2.40
C ALA A 83 -0.68 -15.40 3.85
N ARG A 84 -0.52 -14.28 4.57
CA ARG A 84 -0.19 -14.32 6.00
C ARG A 84 -1.31 -14.97 6.82
N CYS A 85 -2.57 -14.60 6.60
CA CYS A 85 -3.71 -15.22 7.27
C CYS A 85 -3.78 -16.73 7.00
N GLU A 86 -3.56 -17.14 5.75
CA GLU A 86 -3.52 -18.56 5.36
C GLU A 86 -2.40 -19.31 6.08
N SER A 87 -1.21 -18.71 6.21
CA SER A 87 -0.09 -19.30 6.97
C SER A 87 -0.38 -19.46 8.47
N GLU A 88 -1.30 -18.65 9.00
CA GLU A 88 -1.79 -18.71 10.38
C GLU A 88 -3.03 -19.63 10.52
N GLY A 89 -3.39 -20.37 9.46
CA GLY A 89 -4.52 -21.32 9.44
C GLY A 89 -5.89 -20.67 9.26
N ARG A 90 -5.95 -19.40 8.84
CA ARG A 90 -7.19 -18.66 8.59
C ARG A 90 -7.45 -18.56 7.10
N ALA A 91 -8.51 -19.20 6.62
CA ALA A 91 -8.94 -19.06 5.24
C ALA A 91 -9.44 -17.64 4.99
N THR A 92 -9.08 -17.05 3.85
CA THR A 92 -9.52 -15.71 3.47
C THR A 92 -9.97 -15.65 2.02
N THR A 93 -10.84 -14.69 1.71
CA THR A 93 -11.28 -14.40 0.35
C THR A 93 -11.00 -12.93 0.04
N LEU A 94 -10.15 -12.69 -0.96
CA LEU A 94 -9.86 -11.36 -1.47
C LEU A 94 -10.78 -11.03 -2.66
N ARG A 95 -11.54 -9.94 -2.55
CA ARG A 95 -12.37 -9.39 -3.62
C ARG A 95 -11.79 -8.07 -4.08
N LEU A 96 -11.57 -7.94 -5.38
CA LEU A 96 -11.09 -6.72 -6.02
C LEU A 96 -12.19 -6.14 -6.90
N SER A 97 -12.30 -4.81 -6.94
CA SER A 97 -13.19 -4.13 -7.88
C SER A 97 -12.53 -4.00 -9.25
N PRO A 98 -13.30 -4.02 -10.36
CA PRO A 98 -12.75 -3.83 -11.70
C PRO A 98 -11.96 -2.53 -11.87
N LEU A 99 -12.37 -1.46 -11.17
CA LEU A 99 -11.67 -0.17 -11.20
C LEU A 99 -10.24 -0.29 -10.66
N LEU A 100 -10.06 -0.98 -9.53
CA LEU A 100 -8.74 -1.17 -8.94
C LEU A 100 -7.87 -2.09 -9.81
N GLU A 101 -8.44 -3.15 -10.36
CA GLU A 101 -7.73 -4.05 -11.28
C GLU A 101 -7.27 -3.32 -12.55
N GLN A 102 -8.14 -2.50 -13.14
CA GLN A 102 -7.80 -1.70 -14.33
C GLN A 102 -6.75 -0.64 -14.01
N ALA A 103 -6.85 0.03 -12.87
CA ALA A 103 -5.85 1.02 -12.44
C ALA A 103 -4.47 0.38 -12.25
N ALA A 104 -4.41 -0.80 -11.62
CA ALA A 104 -3.16 -1.55 -11.48
C ALA A 104 -2.63 -2.09 -12.81
N ALA A 105 -3.52 -2.51 -13.73
CA ALA A 105 -3.12 -2.96 -15.06
C ALA A 105 -2.56 -1.81 -15.90
N ALA A 106 -3.16 -0.62 -15.83
CA ALA A 106 -2.66 0.58 -16.49
C ALA A 106 -1.27 0.97 -15.94
N GLU A 107 -1.11 0.95 -14.61
CA GLU A 107 0.18 1.19 -13.96
C GLU A 107 1.26 0.19 -14.44
N ALA A 108 0.93 -1.11 -14.51
CA ALA A 108 1.84 -2.13 -15.01
C ALA A 108 2.22 -1.88 -16.48
N ALA A 109 1.24 -1.53 -17.32
CA ALA A 109 1.45 -1.26 -18.74
C ALA A 109 2.32 -0.01 -18.97
N GLU A 110 2.21 1.03 -18.15
CA GLU A 110 3.11 2.20 -18.18
C GLU A 110 4.57 1.82 -17.93
N GLY A 111 4.80 0.79 -17.10
CA GLY A 111 6.13 0.19 -16.86
C GLY A 111 6.56 -0.86 -17.89
N GLY A 112 5.72 -1.19 -18.87
CA GLY A 112 5.99 -2.27 -19.84
C GLY A 112 5.88 -3.69 -19.25
N HIS A 113 5.16 -3.84 -18.13
CA HIS A 113 4.97 -5.12 -17.46
C HIS A 113 3.53 -5.64 -17.64
N THR A 114 3.38 -6.96 -17.56
CA THR A 114 2.06 -7.54 -17.30
C THR A 114 1.66 -7.26 -15.85
N LEU A 115 0.35 -7.22 -15.55
CA LEU A 115 -0.14 -7.01 -14.19
C LEU A 115 0.45 -8.05 -13.21
N GLU A 116 0.51 -9.31 -13.60
CA GLU A 116 1.06 -10.38 -12.76
C GLU A 116 2.55 -10.16 -12.44
N ALA A 117 3.37 -9.88 -13.46
CA ALA A 117 4.80 -9.61 -13.27
C ALA A 117 5.04 -8.36 -12.41
N TRP A 118 4.22 -7.32 -12.63
CA TRP A 118 4.27 -6.10 -11.83
C TRP A 118 3.95 -6.35 -10.36
N LEU A 119 2.88 -7.12 -10.07
CA LEU A 119 2.51 -7.45 -8.69
C LEU A 119 3.59 -8.31 -7.99
N ALA A 120 4.22 -9.23 -8.71
CA ALA A 120 5.32 -10.04 -8.17
C ALA A 120 6.53 -9.16 -7.80
N LEU A 121 6.91 -8.23 -8.70
CA LEU A 121 7.99 -7.28 -8.44
C LEU A 121 7.70 -6.42 -7.21
N LEU A 122 6.50 -5.86 -7.11
CA LEU A 122 6.09 -5.03 -5.98
C LEU A 122 6.10 -5.80 -4.66
N GLU A 123 5.75 -7.09 -4.66
CA GLU A 123 5.83 -7.91 -3.46
C GLU A 123 7.29 -8.14 -3.03
N THR A 124 8.21 -8.36 -3.98
CA THR A 124 9.65 -8.43 -3.69
C THR A 124 10.16 -7.11 -3.11
N GLU A 125 9.87 -5.97 -3.74
CA GLU A 125 10.27 -4.65 -3.23
C GLU A 125 9.74 -4.40 -1.82
N ARG A 126 8.46 -4.71 -1.58
CA ARG A 126 7.82 -4.59 -0.26
C ARG A 126 8.56 -5.43 0.79
N ALA A 127 8.89 -6.68 0.47
CA ALA A 127 9.62 -7.57 1.38
C ALA A 127 10.99 -6.97 1.74
N GLU A 128 11.76 -6.50 0.77
CA GLU A 128 13.04 -5.83 1.03
C GLU A 128 12.89 -4.58 1.90
N HIS A 129 11.88 -3.76 1.64
CA HIS A 129 11.61 -2.55 2.43
C HIS A 129 11.23 -2.91 3.88
N ALA A 130 10.46 -3.98 4.08
CA ALA A 130 10.11 -4.47 5.41
C ALA A 130 11.35 -4.98 6.16
N GLU A 131 12.25 -5.71 5.48
CA GLU A 131 13.52 -6.16 6.04
C GLU A 131 14.43 -5.00 6.44
N LYS A 132 14.61 -4.02 5.55
CA LYS A 132 15.38 -2.80 5.82
C LYS A 132 14.82 -2.05 7.03
N LYS A 133 13.49 -1.95 7.13
CA LYS A 133 12.81 -1.32 8.28
C LYS A 133 13.02 -2.11 9.58
N ARG A 134 12.97 -3.45 9.52
CA ARG A 134 13.19 -4.32 10.67
C ARG A 134 14.64 -4.26 11.17
N ALA A 135 15.61 -4.25 10.26
CA ALA A 135 17.02 -4.07 10.58
C ALA A 135 17.29 -2.70 11.23
N ALA A 136 16.68 -1.64 10.69
CA ALA A 136 16.78 -0.30 11.26
C ALA A 136 16.14 -0.20 12.66
N SER A 137 15.00 -0.86 12.90
CA SER A 137 14.39 -0.89 14.24
C SER A 137 15.19 -1.71 15.25
N ALA A 138 15.86 -2.79 14.83
CA ALA A 138 16.70 -3.60 15.70
C ALA A 138 17.98 -2.85 16.12
N ALA A 139 18.55 -2.03 15.24
CA ALA A 139 19.70 -1.18 15.56
C ALA A 139 19.35 0.03 16.45
N ALA A 140 18.06 0.37 16.59
CA ALA A 140 17.58 1.54 17.32
C ALA A 140 17.17 1.25 18.78
N VAL A 141 17.34 0.02 19.28
CA VAL A 141 17.16 -0.32 20.70
C VAL A 141 18.54 -0.36 21.37
N PRO A 142 19.08 0.77 21.90
CA PRO A 142 20.23 0.71 22.77
C PRO A 142 19.83 0.14 24.14
N ASP A 143 20.70 -0.74 24.66
CA ASP A 143 20.59 -1.43 25.96
C ASP A 143 19.93 -0.59 27.06
N PRO A 144 18.97 -1.15 27.83
CA PRO A 144 18.61 -0.55 29.11
C PRO A 144 19.84 -0.69 30.01
N LYS A 145 20.54 0.43 30.24
CA LYS A 145 21.63 0.51 31.22
C LYS A 145 21.16 -0.09 32.55
N LEU A 146 21.67 -1.29 32.83
CA LEU A 146 21.68 -1.89 34.15
C LEU A 146 22.81 -1.25 34.95
N HIS A 147 22.46 -0.89 36.19
CA HIS A 147 23.27 -0.38 37.30
C HIS A 147 23.48 1.14 37.38
#